data_AF-A0A3C1I3F6-F1
#
_entry.id   AF-A0A3C1I3F6-F1
#
_cell.length_a   1.000
_cell.length_b   1.000
_cell.length_c   1.000
_cell.angle_alpha   90.00
_cell.angle_beta   90.00
_cell.angle_gamma   90.00
#
_symmetry.space_group_name_H-M   'P 1'
#
loop_
_entity.id
_entity.type
_entity.pdbx_description
1 polymer ?
#
loop_
_entity_poly.entity_id
_entity_poly.type
_entity_poly.pdbx_seq_one_letter_code
_entity_poly.pdbx_strand_id
1 'polypeptide(L)'
;MKKYSFVPLFIAVSLFFVFLFFPNRWLEYFISDKKVQQAATSLSPLMFQGDYLQGRMLADDKYFPIYGSSELSRFDPFHPSNFAEANNLDYTPFLIGRGGTQSLILFMDLASQADQLKGKKIAFIVSPQWFITEGIDNAHFEPNYSMLKAYNLAFNDTIDPELKREAIRRILQFDVVKRDTILTTLYEDEISPSKEHHWKAKLVRPLAYMKKKLLEKKDLYYAAFGFPNRAHHQDNDLVRNKSWEELLEEASNYGKERANNNPYFMDNDYYNHNYAPIEAKLKGYKKNATFSGSLEYQDFQMVLDLFKDKGADPIFISLPINGLWYDYAGLPIEVRNEFYQSIVDQVETAGFPVADFSGHEYDPYFLKDPMHIAWKGWVYVDQALIEHWKR
;
A
#
# COMPACT_ATOMS: atom_id res chain seq x y z
N MET A 1 -33.50 45.21 9.97
CA MET A 1 -32.30 44.59 10.56
C MET A 1 -32.38 43.08 10.36
N LYS A 2 -31.47 42.47 9.58
CA LYS A 2 -31.41 40.99 9.47
C LYS A 2 -31.03 40.44 10.85
N LYS A 3 -31.90 39.65 11.48
CA LYS A 3 -31.55 38.91 12.70
C LYS A 3 -30.54 37.83 12.31
N TYR A 4 -29.27 38.04 12.64
CA TYR A 4 -28.28 36.98 12.52
C TYR A 4 -28.66 35.89 13.52
N SER A 5 -29.05 34.72 13.00
CA SER A 5 -29.30 33.55 13.84
C SER A 5 -27.95 32.95 14.21
N PHE A 6 -27.57 33.04 15.49
CA PHE A 6 -26.39 32.37 16.04
C PHE A 6 -26.64 30.88 16.33
N VAL A 7 -27.86 30.39 16.09
CA VAL A 7 -28.25 29.00 16.33
C VAL A 7 -27.36 28.01 15.57
N PRO A 8 -27.04 28.19 14.26
CA PRO A 8 -26.14 27.29 13.56
C PRO A 8 -24.73 27.26 14.15
N LEU A 9 -24.21 28.41 14.60
CA LEU A 9 -22.89 28.48 15.23
C LEU A 9 -22.89 27.76 16.58
N PHE A 10 -23.91 27.98 17.40
CA PHE A 10 -24.06 27.29 18.68
C PHE A 10 -24.17 25.78 18.51
N ILE A 11 -24.93 25.31 17.51
CA ILE A 11 -25.03 23.89 17.16
C ILE A 11 -23.65 23.36 16.72
N ALA A 12 -22.94 24.05 15.83
CA ALA A 12 -21.63 23.61 15.36
C ALA A 12 -20.61 23.50 16.50
N VAL A 13 -20.55 24.49 17.39
CA VAL A 13 -19.67 24.46 18.58
C VAL A 13 -20.06 23.31 19.52
N SER A 14 -21.35 23.11 19.74
CA SER A 14 -21.84 22.00 20.58
C SER A 14 -21.47 20.63 19.99
N LEU A 15 -21.68 20.44 18.68
CA LEU A 15 -21.28 19.22 17.98
C LEU A 15 -19.77 19.00 18.00
N PHE A 16 -18.96 20.06 17.90
CA PHE A 16 -17.51 19.98 18.02
C PHE A 16 -17.08 19.53 19.42
N PHE A 17 -17.70 20.06 20.48
CA PHE A 17 -17.45 19.60 21.84
C PHE A 17 -17.89 18.16 22.07
N VAL A 18 -19.03 17.75 21.52
CA VAL A 18 -19.45 16.35 21.52
C VAL A 18 -18.39 15.50 20.82
N PHE A 19 -17.94 15.89 19.61
CA PHE A 19 -16.89 15.18 18.89
C PHE A 19 -15.62 14.98 19.73
N LEU A 20 -15.13 16.05 20.37
CA LEU A 20 -13.92 16.06 21.18
C LEU A 20 -14.03 15.20 22.45
N PHE A 21 -15.15 15.31 23.17
CA PHE A 21 -15.31 14.73 24.51
C PHE A 21 -16.11 13.43 24.54
N PHE A 22 -16.67 12.98 23.41
CA PHE A 22 -17.33 11.67 23.35
C PHE A 22 -16.35 10.56 23.75
N PRO A 23 -16.71 9.57 24.58
CA PRO A 23 -15.77 8.54 25.02
C PRO A 23 -15.25 7.66 23.87
N ASN A 24 -13.95 7.38 23.81
CA ASN A 24 -13.35 6.50 22.77
C ASN A 24 -13.96 5.10 22.80
N ARG A 25 -14.11 4.50 23.99
CA ARG A 25 -14.73 3.18 24.18
C ARG A 25 -16.11 3.04 23.53
N TRP A 26 -16.87 4.14 23.47
CA TRP A 26 -18.20 4.12 22.84
C TRP A 26 -18.08 4.15 21.31
N LEU A 27 -17.07 4.80 20.75
CA LEU A 27 -16.78 4.70 19.31
C LEU A 27 -16.30 3.30 18.93
N GLU A 28 -15.44 2.71 19.75
CA GLU A 28 -14.91 1.35 19.55
C GLU A 28 -16.04 0.32 19.48
N TYR A 29 -17.11 0.49 20.28
CA TYR A 29 -18.30 -0.36 20.23
C TYR A 29 -19.00 -0.37 18.85
N PHE A 30 -18.92 0.74 18.09
CA PHE A 30 -19.45 0.80 16.74
C PHE A 30 -18.55 0.14 15.69
N ILE A 31 -17.35 -0.32 16.07
CA ILE A 31 -16.36 -0.95 15.18
C ILE A 31 -16.31 -2.45 15.49
N SER A 32 -17.26 -3.19 14.93
CA SER A 32 -17.37 -4.64 15.08
C SER A 32 -16.36 -5.41 14.22
N ASP A 33 -16.16 -6.70 14.50
CA ASP A 33 -15.30 -7.57 13.67
C ASP A 33 -15.81 -7.65 12.22
N LYS A 34 -17.12 -7.58 12.02
CA LYS A 34 -17.73 -7.47 10.69
C LYS A 34 -17.26 -6.23 9.94
N LYS A 35 -17.08 -5.10 10.62
CA LYS A 35 -16.52 -3.87 9.99
C LYS A 35 -15.05 -4.03 9.65
N VAL A 36 -14.27 -4.70 10.51
CA VAL A 36 -12.86 -5.01 10.20
C VAL A 36 -12.78 -5.91 8.96
N GLN A 37 -13.63 -6.93 8.87
CA GLN A 37 -13.74 -7.78 7.69
C GLN A 37 -14.18 -7.02 6.43
N GLN A 38 -15.14 -6.09 6.55
CA GLN A 38 -15.53 -5.21 5.43
C GLN A 38 -14.37 -4.29 5.00
N ALA A 39 -13.56 -3.82 5.94
CA ALA A 39 -12.42 -2.96 5.65
C ALA A 39 -11.34 -3.69 4.82
N ALA A 40 -11.22 -5.01 4.99
CA ALA A 40 -10.20 -5.86 4.35
C ALA A 40 -10.14 -5.71 2.83
N THR A 41 -11.25 -5.39 2.19
CA THR A 41 -11.35 -5.22 0.73
C THR A 41 -11.87 -3.85 0.31
N SER A 42 -12.09 -2.94 1.27
CA SER A 42 -12.67 -1.61 1.00
C SER A 42 -11.77 -0.71 0.15
N LEU A 43 -10.44 -0.89 0.27
CA LEU A 43 -9.41 -0.05 -0.31
C LEU A 43 -9.64 1.45 -0.10
N SER A 44 -10.13 1.82 1.09
CA SER A 44 -10.48 3.20 1.36
C SER A 44 -9.27 4.04 1.79
N PRO A 45 -9.11 5.27 1.24
CA PRO A 45 -8.09 6.22 1.67
C PRO A 45 -8.05 6.47 3.18
N LEU A 46 -9.20 6.65 3.85
CA LEU A 46 -9.16 6.94 5.29
C LEU A 46 -8.80 5.68 6.10
N MET A 47 -8.95 4.46 5.54
CA MET A 47 -8.50 3.24 6.20
C MET A 47 -6.98 3.17 6.13
N PHE A 48 -6.40 3.41 4.94
CA PHE A 48 -4.95 3.44 4.76
C PHE A 48 -4.27 4.56 5.51
N GLN A 49 -4.94 5.69 5.77
CA GLN A 49 -4.36 6.79 6.53
C GLN A 49 -4.59 6.67 8.04
N GLY A 50 -5.45 5.75 8.46
CA GLY A 50 -5.74 5.44 9.86
C GLY A 50 -4.95 4.24 10.36
N ASP A 51 -4.99 4.02 11.68
CA ASP A 51 -4.29 2.89 12.33
C ASP A 51 -5.27 1.95 13.03
N TYR A 52 -6.45 2.40 13.45
CA TYR A 52 -7.32 1.60 14.32
C TYR A 52 -7.80 0.30 13.66
N LEU A 53 -8.31 0.36 12.43
CA LEU A 53 -8.77 -0.84 11.70
C LEU A 53 -7.60 -1.77 11.38
N GLN A 54 -6.46 -1.19 11.02
CA GLN A 54 -5.26 -1.94 10.70
C GLN A 54 -4.68 -2.62 11.95
N GLY A 55 -4.74 -1.97 13.11
CA GLY A 55 -4.30 -2.57 14.38
C GLY A 55 -5.21 -3.71 14.81
N ARG A 56 -6.53 -3.55 14.63
CA ARG A 56 -7.48 -4.66 14.82
C ARG A 56 -7.21 -5.84 13.89
N MET A 57 -6.77 -5.55 12.67
CA MET A 57 -6.39 -6.57 11.69
C MET A 57 -5.06 -7.24 12.06
N LEU A 58 -4.03 -6.47 12.44
CA LEU A 58 -2.71 -7.00 12.80
C LEU A 58 -2.78 -7.88 14.06
N ALA A 59 -3.62 -7.51 15.02
CA ALA A 59 -3.86 -8.27 16.26
C ALA A 59 -4.67 -9.57 16.06
N ASP A 60 -5.29 -9.80 14.90
CA ASP A 60 -6.10 -10.99 14.63
C ASP A 60 -5.39 -11.89 13.62
N ASP A 61 -5.04 -13.10 14.07
CA ASP A 61 -4.25 -14.08 13.31
C ASP A 61 -4.96 -14.61 12.07
N LYS A 62 -6.27 -14.40 11.90
CA LYS A 62 -6.96 -14.81 10.68
C LYS A 62 -6.64 -13.92 9.48
N TYR A 63 -6.14 -12.70 9.69
CA TYR A 63 -5.88 -11.78 8.59
C TYR A 63 -4.46 -11.94 8.04
N PHE A 64 -4.37 -11.99 6.72
CA PHE A 64 -3.13 -11.93 5.96
C PHE A 64 -3.05 -10.55 5.27
N PRO A 65 -2.32 -9.58 5.84
CA PRO A 65 -2.11 -8.28 5.23
C PRO A 65 -1.39 -8.42 3.89
N ILE A 66 -1.92 -7.77 2.85
CA ILE A 66 -1.30 -7.68 1.52
C ILE A 66 -1.05 -6.20 1.24
N TYR A 67 0.23 -5.82 1.32
CA TYR A 67 0.72 -4.48 1.06
C TYR A 67 1.05 -4.30 -0.43
N GLY A 68 0.67 -3.16 -0.99
CA GLY A 68 0.85 -2.87 -2.41
C GLY A 68 0.39 -1.46 -2.81
N SER A 69 -0.09 -1.31 -4.04
CA SER A 69 -0.49 -0.05 -4.66
C SER A 69 -1.80 -0.19 -5.46
N SER A 70 -1.83 0.24 -6.72
CA SER A 70 -3.02 0.22 -7.57
C SER A 70 -3.46 -1.17 -8.02
N GLU A 71 -2.55 -2.14 -8.05
CA GLU A 71 -2.81 -3.52 -8.44
C GLU A 71 -3.85 -4.19 -7.53
N LEU A 72 -3.83 -3.91 -6.22
CA LEU A 72 -4.83 -4.42 -5.26
C LEU A 72 -6.27 -3.99 -5.60
N SER A 73 -6.45 -2.94 -6.41
CA SER A 73 -7.76 -2.47 -6.84
C SER A 73 -8.28 -3.12 -8.13
N ARG A 74 -7.45 -3.95 -8.78
CA ARG A 74 -7.77 -4.66 -10.02
C ARG A 74 -8.45 -5.99 -9.71
N PHE A 75 -9.68 -5.89 -9.19
CA PHE A 75 -10.50 -7.07 -8.92
C PHE A 75 -10.89 -7.79 -10.21
N ASP A 76 -10.68 -9.09 -10.20
CA ASP A 76 -11.23 -10.08 -11.10
C ASP A 76 -11.52 -11.36 -10.28
N PRO A 77 -12.14 -12.41 -10.86
CA PRO A 77 -12.54 -13.60 -10.10
C PRO A 77 -11.36 -14.29 -9.39
N PHE A 78 -10.15 -14.17 -9.93
CA PHE A 78 -8.93 -14.80 -9.42
C PHE A 78 -8.20 -13.93 -8.40
N HIS A 79 -8.63 -12.69 -8.15
CA HIS A 79 -7.99 -11.80 -7.17
C HIS A 79 -7.97 -12.44 -5.76
N PRO A 80 -6.90 -12.30 -4.96
CA PRO A 80 -6.73 -13.04 -3.71
C PRO A 80 -7.90 -12.97 -2.73
N SER A 81 -8.50 -11.80 -2.55
CA SER A 81 -9.70 -11.65 -1.71
C SER A 81 -10.91 -12.45 -2.21
N ASN A 82 -11.11 -12.52 -3.52
CA ASN A 82 -12.21 -13.26 -4.13
C ASN A 82 -11.94 -14.76 -4.11
N PHE A 83 -10.71 -15.17 -4.45
CA PHE A 83 -10.27 -16.55 -4.37
C PHE A 83 -10.40 -17.11 -2.94
N ALA A 84 -9.94 -16.34 -1.95
CA ALA A 84 -10.01 -16.71 -0.54
C ALA A 84 -11.45 -16.89 -0.04
N GLU A 85 -12.35 -15.98 -0.41
CA GLU A 85 -13.77 -16.06 -0.06
C GLU A 85 -14.46 -17.25 -0.76
N ALA A 86 -14.19 -17.45 -2.04
CA ALA A 86 -14.82 -18.51 -2.83
C ALA A 86 -14.43 -19.92 -2.34
N ASN A 87 -13.19 -20.08 -1.86
CA ASN A 87 -12.62 -21.35 -1.38
C ASN A 87 -12.59 -21.51 0.13
N ASN A 88 -13.10 -20.54 0.91
CA ASN A 88 -13.07 -20.56 2.39
C ASN A 88 -11.67 -20.85 2.95
N LEU A 89 -10.67 -20.10 2.49
CA LEU A 89 -9.31 -20.24 3.03
C LEU A 89 -9.27 -19.95 4.53
N ASP A 90 -8.28 -20.50 5.22
CA ASP A 90 -8.05 -20.34 6.66
C ASP A 90 -7.52 -18.95 7.04
N TYR A 91 -7.29 -18.09 6.05
CA TYR A 91 -6.98 -16.68 6.22
C TYR A 91 -7.89 -15.78 5.38
N THR A 92 -7.96 -14.52 5.79
CA THR A 92 -8.64 -13.43 5.07
C THR A 92 -7.60 -12.42 4.57
N PRO A 93 -7.42 -12.27 3.24
CA PRO A 93 -6.62 -11.18 2.67
C PRO A 93 -7.12 -9.82 3.16
N PHE A 94 -6.20 -8.98 3.67
CA PHE A 94 -6.49 -7.60 4.04
C PHE A 94 -5.61 -6.65 3.22
N LEU A 95 -6.22 -5.95 2.27
CA LEU A 95 -5.51 -5.16 1.27
C LEU A 95 -5.11 -3.79 1.83
N ILE A 96 -3.83 -3.45 1.75
CA ILE A 96 -3.26 -2.17 2.20
C ILE A 96 -2.48 -1.54 1.05
N GLY A 97 -3.09 -0.56 0.39
CA GLY A 97 -2.47 0.10 -0.75
C GLY A 97 -3.48 0.69 -1.72
N ARG A 98 -3.05 1.72 -2.44
CA ARG A 98 -3.78 2.32 -3.57
C ARG A 98 -2.80 2.97 -4.51
N GLY A 99 -3.25 3.36 -5.70
CA GLY A 99 -2.40 4.07 -6.66
C GLY A 99 -1.59 5.20 -6.01
N GLY A 100 -0.26 5.09 -6.14
CA GLY A 100 0.71 6.03 -5.58
C GLY A 100 1.23 5.67 -4.19
N THR A 101 0.77 4.59 -3.55
CA THR A 101 1.48 4.03 -2.39
C THR A 101 2.70 3.27 -2.86
N GLN A 102 3.87 3.75 -2.44
CA GLN A 102 5.19 3.16 -2.67
C GLN A 102 5.86 2.88 -1.31
N SER A 103 7.10 2.40 -1.31
CA SER A 103 7.76 1.86 -0.12
C SER A 103 7.82 2.84 1.05
N LEU A 104 8.08 4.13 0.81
CA LEU A 104 8.13 5.12 1.91
C LEU A 104 6.80 5.27 2.65
N ILE A 105 5.68 5.25 1.92
CA ILE A 105 4.34 5.36 2.53
C ILE A 105 3.99 4.06 3.27
N LEU A 106 4.33 2.91 2.70
CA LEU A 106 4.09 1.60 3.31
C LEU A 106 4.99 1.39 4.54
N PHE A 107 6.23 1.90 4.52
CA PHE A 107 7.10 1.99 5.69
C PHE A 107 6.44 2.80 6.80
N MET A 108 5.90 4.00 6.49
CA MET A 108 5.21 4.82 7.50
C MET A 108 3.98 4.10 8.10
N ASP A 109 3.25 3.32 7.29
CA ASP A 109 2.16 2.45 7.77
C ASP A 109 2.68 1.42 8.77
N LEU A 110 3.64 0.62 8.36
CA LEU A 110 4.20 -0.45 9.16
C LEU A 110 4.86 0.07 10.45
N ALA A 111 5.65 1.14 10.34
CA ALA A 111 6.37 1.73 11.47
C ALA A 111 5.41 2.32 12.54
N SER A 112 4.24 2.79 12.12
CA SER A 112 3.22 3.29 13.05
C SER A 112 2.60 2.19 13.92
N GLN A 113 2.72 0.92 13.50
CA GLN A 113 2.16 -0.26 14.15
C GLN A 113 3.21 -1.34 14.43
N ALA A 114 4.48 -0.94 14.47
CA ALA A 114 5.66 -1.78 14.57
C ALA A 114 5.59 -2.91 15.62
N ASP A 115 4.97 -2.63 16.77
CA ASP A 115 4.89 -3.58 17.90
C ASP A 115 3.99 -4.80 17.60
N GLN A 116 3.15 -4.71 16.58
CA GLN A 116 2.24 -5.79 16.16
C GLN A 116 2.82 -6.63 15.02
N LEU A 117 4.02 -6.32 14.53
CA LEU A 117 4.60 -7.01 13.37
C LEU A 117 5.29 -8.33 13.73
N LYS A 118 5.63 -8.55 15.00
CA LYS A 118 6.38 -9.74 15.43
C LYS A 118 5.63 -11.03 15.10
N GLY A 119 6.25 -11.86 14.25
CA GLY A 119 5.69 -13.12 13.78
C GLY A 119 4.49 -12.97 12.85
N LYS A 120 4.10 -11.74 12.48
CA LYS A 120 2.97 -11.51 11.59
C LYS A 120 3.37 -11.89 10.17
N LYS A 121 2.60 -12.81 9.57
CA LYS A 121 2.67 -13.12 8.15
C LYS A 121 2.19 -11.94 7.33
N ILE A 122 2.98 -11.46 6.38
CA ILE A 122 2.69 -10.27 5.56
C ILE A 122 3.05 -10.54 4.10
N ALA A 123 2.21 -10.16 3.16
CA ALA A 123 2.56 -10.16 1.74
C ALA A 123 2.88 -8.73 1.31
N PHE A 124 3.95 -8.55 0.57
CA PHE A 124 4.37 -7.24 0.08
C PHE A 124 4.64 -7.31 -1.43
N ILE A 125 3.75 -6.70 -2.21
CA ILE A 125 3.86 -6.64 -3.67
C ILE A 125 4.82 -5.52 -4.04
N VAL A 126 5.82 -5.82 -4.86
CA VAL A 126 6.82 -4.87 -5.35
C VAL A 126 6.56 -4.64 -6.84
N SER A 127 6.21 -3.41 -7.19
CA SER A 127 5.87 -3.08 -8.58
C SER A 127 6.97 -2.27 -9.28
N PRO A 128 7.36 -2.62 -10.52
CA PRO A 128 8.47 -1.97 -11.23
C PRO A 128 8.31 -0.47 -11.43
N GLN A 129 7.07 0.02 -11.60
CA GLN A 129 6.77 1.43 -11.84
C GLN A 129 7.11 2.36 -10.66
N TRP A 130 7.44 1.83 -9.48
CA TRP A 130 7.86 2.64 -8.34
C TRP A 130 9.31 3.12 -8.49
N PHE A 131 10.14 2.37 -9.20
CA PHE A 131 11.59 2.56 -9.27
C PHE A 131 12.02 3.53 -10.38
N ILE A 132 11.27 4.62 -10.54
CA ILE A 132 11.73 5.75 -11.37
C ILE A 132 12.90 6.45 -10.67
N THR A 133 13.80 7.07 -11.42
CA THR A 133 15.04 7.66 -10.90
C THR A 133 14.83 8.57 -9.69
N GLU A 134 13.82 9.43 -9.75
CA GLU A 134 13.53 10.41 -8.69
C GLU A 134 12.82 9.80 -7.47
N GLY A 135 12.34 8.56 -7.56
CA GLY A 135 11.46 7.92 -6.58
C GLY A 135 10.10 8.63 -6.47
N ILE A 136 9.43 8.48 -5.33
CA ILE A 136 8.14 9.13 -5.08
C ILE A 136 8.26 10.67 -5.01
N ASP A 137 7.42 11.38 -5.76
CA ASP A 137 7.33 12.84 -5.76
C ASP A 137 6.25 13.38 -4.80
N ASN A 138 6.15 14.71 -4.66
CA ASN A 138 5.09 15.33 -3.83
C ASN A 138 3.67 15.03 -4.33
N ALA A 139 3.47 14.90 -5.65
CA ALA A 139 2.15 14.68 -6.24
C ALA A 139 1.59 13.28 -5.91
N HIS A 140 2.46 12.29 -5.73
CA HIS A 140 2.09 10.94 -5.33
C HIS A 140 2.17 10.73 -3.80
N PHE A 141 3.11 11.40 -3.12
CA PHE A 141 3.26 11.32 -1.67
C PHE A 141 2.12 12.00 -0.92
N GLU A 142 1.79 13.26 -1.24
CA GLU A 142 0.83 14.06 -0.47
C GLU A 142 -0.59 13.43 -0.41
N PRO A 143 -1.16 12.88 -1.50
CA PRO A 143 -2.48 12.22 -1.44
C PRO A 143 -2.53 10.95 -0.60
N ASN A 144 -1.38 10.33 -0.33
CA ASN A 144 -1.25 9.08 0.41
C ASN A 144 -0.63 9.26 1.81
N TYR A 145 -0.06 10.43 2.08
CA TYR A 145 0.53 10.80 3.37
C TYR A 145 -0.51 10.76 4.50
N SER A 146 -0.12 10.13 5.62
CA SER A 146 -0.87 10.20 6.87
C SER A 146 -0.12 11.02 7.91
N MET A 147 -0.74 12.14 8.29
CA MET A 147 -0.27 12.94 9.42
C MET A 147 -0.30 12.13 10.72
N LEU A 148 -1.30 11.27 10.93
CA LEU A 148 -1.37 10.44 12.14
C LEU A 148 -0.11 9.57 12.27
N LYS A 149 0.24 8.86 11.19
CA LYS A 149 1.42 7.98 11.15
C LYS A 149 2.73 8.73 11.30
N ALA A 150 2.83 9.92 10.74
CA ALA A 150 4.00 10.77 10.90
C ALA A 150 4.20 11.18 12.38
N TYR A 151 3.11 11.57 13.08
CA TYR A 151 3.17 11.80 14.52
C TYR A 151 3.46 10.50 15.29
N ASN A 152 2.90 9.36 14.90
CA ASN A 152 3.22 8.08 15.54
C ASN A 152 4.72 7.77 15.42
N LEU A 153 5.32 7.95 14.24
CA LEU A 153 6.76 7.78 14.04
C LEU A 153 7.56 8.73 14.94
N ALA A 154 7.17 10.00 15.10
CA ALA A 154 7.85 10.94 15.99
C ALA A 154 7.91 10.44 17.44
N PHE A 155 6.83 9.79 17.90
CA PHE A 155 6.70 9.23 19.24
C PHE A 155 7.08 7.74 19.34
N ASN A 156 7.52 7.11 18.25
CA ASN A 156 7.94 5.72 18.24
C ASN A 156 9.36 5.62 18.84
N ASP A 157 9.51 4.79 19.86
CA ASP A 157 10.74 4.46 20.57
C ASP A 157 11.07 2.96 20.51
N THR A 158 10.33 2.20 19.69
CA THR A 158 10.46 0.75 19.60
C THR A 158 11.24 0.32 18.37
N ILE A 159 11.20 1.07 17.27
CA ILE A 159 11.97 0.78 16.05
C ILE A 159 13.45 1.13 16.22
N ASP A 160 14.32 0.50 15.43
CA ASP A 160 15.74 0.87 15.38
C ASP A 160 15.93 2.41 15.20
N PRO A 161 16.72 3.07 16.07
CA PRO A 161 16.90 4.51 16.02
C PRO A 161 17.55 5.05 14.74
N GLU A 162 18.46 4.29 14.10
CA GLU A 162 19.07 4.75 12.85
C GLU A 162 18.06 4.64 11.70
N LEU A 163 17.31 3.55 11.63
CA LEU A 163 16.19 3.38 10.69
C LEU A 163 15.15 4.50 10.85
N LYS A 164 14.79 4.84 12.10
CA LYS A 164 13.92 5.98 12.40
C LYS A 164 14.46 7.29 11.83
N ARG A 165 15.75 7.57 12.03
CA ARG A 165 16.39 8.80 11.54
C ARG A 165 16.46 8.82 10.02
N GLU A 166 16.76 7.70 9.39
CA GLU A 166 16.77 7.58 7.93
C GLU A 166 15.41 7.89 7.33
N ALA A 167 14.35 7.26 7.86
CA ALA A 167 12.99 7.53 7.45
C ALA A 167 12.62 9.00 7.63
N ILE A 168 12.97 9.61 8.77
CA ILE A 168 12.69 11.04 9.02
C ILE A 168 13.43 11.93 8.01
N ARG A 169 14.69 11.65 7.66
CA ARG A 169 15.43 12.42 6.63
C ARG A 169 14.72 12.36 5.27
N ARG A 170 14.19 11.19 4.90
CA ARG A 170 13.40 11.00 3.67
C ARG A 170 12.06 11.74 3.72
N ILE A 171 11.30 11.58 4.80
CA ILE A 171 9.97 12.19 5.00
C ILE A 171 10.07 13.73 5.04
N LEU A 172 11.13 14.30 5.61
CA LEU A 172 11.36 15.74 5.64
C LEU A 172 11.59 16.38 4.26
N GLN A 173 11.76 15.61 3.18
CA GLN A 173 11.89 16.16 1.83
C GLN A 173 10.56 16.65 1.25
N PHE A 174 9.41 16.20 1.78
CA PHE A 174 8.09 16.48 1.23
C PHE A 174 7.46 17.74 1.83
N ASP A 175 6.81 18.54 0.98
CA ASP A 175 6.32 19.86 1.35
C ASP A 175 5.16 19.79 2.36
N VAL A 176 4.31 18.76 2.25
CA VAL A 176 3.23 18.51 3.21
C VAL A 176 3.74 18.33 4.64
N VAL A 177 4.94 17.76 4.80
CA VAL A 177 5.59 17.56 6.09
C VAL A 177 6.24 18.86 6.56
N LYS A 178 6.99 19.54 5.68
CA LYS A 178 7.65 20.82 6.00
C LYS A 178 6.67 21.92 6.44
N ARG A 179 5.42 21.86 5.97
CA ARG A 179 4.35 22.79 6.39
C ARG A 179 3.87 22.57 7.83
N ASP A 180 4.12 21.40 8.43
CA ASP A 180 3.76 21.10 9.81
C ASP A 180 4.91 21.40 10.78
N THR A 181 5.03 22.67 11.16
CA THR A 181 6.16 23.15 11.99
C THR A 181 6.29 22.43 13.33
N ILE A 182 5.18 21.94 13.91
CA ILE A 182 5.21 21.17 15.17
C ILE A 182 5.91 19.83 14.94
N LEU A 183 5.54 19.12 13.87
CA LEU A 183 6.15 17.84 13.52
C LEU A 183 7.61 18.02 13.09
N THR A 184 7.89 18.98 12.20
CA THR A 184 9.24 19.28 11.73
C THR A 184 10.18 19.59 12.88
N THR A 185 9.75 20.35 13.90
CA THR A 185 10.57 20.62 15.09
C THR A 185 10.95 19.35 15.84
N LEU A 186 10.06 18.36 15.94
CA LEU A 186 10.38 17.07 16.57
C LEU A 186 11.34 16.24 15.73
N TYR A 187 11.14 16.24 14.41
CA TYR A 187 11.98 15.51 13.46
C TYR A 187 13.41 16.08 13.39
N GLU A 188 13.55 17.41 13.40
CA GLU A 188 14.86 18.08 13.44
C GLU A 188 15.66 17.74 14.71
N ASP A 189 15.00 17.62 15.86
CA ASP A 189 15.65 17.15 17.10
C ASP A 189 16.14 15.69 16.98
N GLU A 190 15.37 14.83 16.31
CA GLU A 190 15.73 13.42 16.11
C GLU A 190 16.92 13.23 15.15
N ILE A 191 16.97 13.98 14.04
CA ILE A 191 18.02 13.79 13.01
C ILE A 191 19.23 14.71 13.15
N SER A 192 19.12 15.79 13.92
CA SER A 192 20.18 16.78 14.10
C SER A 192 20.18 17.34 15.52
N PRO A 193 20.39 16.49 16.54
CA PRO A 193 20.25 16.89 17.94
C PRO A 193 21.21 18.04 18.28
N SER A 194 20.65 19.15 18.74
CA SER A 194 21.38 20.30 19.26
C SER A 194 20.68 20.81 20.52
N LYS A 195 21.39 21.57 21.36
CA LYS A 195 20.76 22.18 22.55
C LYS A 195 19.54 23.03 22.17
N GLU A 196 19.60 23.69 21.01
CA GLU A 196 18.50 24.51 20.49
C GLU A 196 17.32 23.65 20.01
N HIS A 197 17.57 22.63 19.18
CA HIS A 197 16.52 21.74 18.69
C HIS A 197 15.83 21.02 19.85
N HIS A 198 16.60 20.51 20.82
CA HIS A 198 16.06 19.80 21.97
C HIS A 198 15.16 20.68 22.84
N TRP A 199 15.55 21.94 23.03
CA TRP A 199 14.71 22.93 23.72
C TRP A 199 13.39 23.20 22.97
N LYS A 200 13.46 23.44 21.66
CA LYS A 200 12.27 23.69 20.83
C LYS A 200 11.34 22.47 20.83
N ALA A 201 11.90 21.27 20.64
CA ALA A 201 11.18 20.00 20.68
C ALA A 201 10.48 19.80 22.03
N LYS A 202 11.18 20.05 23.15
CA LYS A 202 10.60 19.95 24.50
C LYS A 202 9.41 20.88 24.71
N LEU A 203 9.44 22.10 24.15
CA LEU A 203 8.32 23.03 24.19
C LEU A 203 7.11 22.57 23.38
N VAL A 204 7.33 22.05 22.17
CA VAL A 204 6.22 21.66 21.28
C VAL A 204 5.69 20.26 21.57
N ARG A 205 6.44 19.40 22.26
CA ARG A 205 6.08 17.99 22.53
C ARG A 205 4.70 17.82 23.16
N PRO A 206 4.25 18.64 24.15
CA PRO A 206 2.88 18.53 24.66
C PRO A 206 1.81 18.84 23.61
N LEU A 207 2.02 19.87 22.77
CA LEU A 207 1.11 20.23 21.68
C LEU A 207 1.09 19.15 20.59
N ALA A 208 2.24 18.60 20.25
CA ALA A 208 2.38 17.49 19.32
C ALA A 208 1.63 16.25 19.82
N TYR A 209 1.73 15.93 21.11
CA TYR A 209 1.01 14.83 21.73
C TYR A 209 -0.51 15.06 21.71
N MET A 210 -0.98 16.27 22.01
CA MET A 210 -2.40 16.62 21.88
C MET A 210 -2.90 16.48 20.44
N LYS A 211 -2.11 16.92 19.45
CA LYS A 211 -2.43 16.79 18.03
C LYS A 211 -2.49 15.32 17.60
N LYS A 212 -1.53 14.49 18.03
CA LYS A 212 -1.57 13.03 17.86
C LYS A 212 -2.87 12.44 18.40
N LYS A 213 -3.24 12.77 19.65
CA LYS A 213 -4.47 12.26 20.28
C LYS A 213 -5.75 12.70 19.55
N LEU A 214 -5.77 13.92 19.00
CA LEU A 214 -6.88 14.38 18.15
C LEU A 214 -6.95 13.63 16.82
N LEU A 215 -5.80 13.29 16.22
CA LEU A 215 -5.75 12.50 15.00
C LEU A 215 -6.20 11.05 15.24
N GLU A 216 -5.78 10.41 16.35
CA GLU A 216 -6.28 9.10 16.78
C GLU A 216 -7.81 9.13 17.00
N LYS A 217 -8.33 10.22 17.60
CA LYS A 217 -9.77 10.42 17.77
C LYS A 217 -10.49 10.50 16.42
N LYS A 218 -9.96 11.28 15.49
CA LYS A 218 -10.49 11.41 14.12
C LYS A 218 -10.52 10.05 13.42
N ASP A 219 -9.45 9.28 13.55
CA ASP A 219 -9.34 7.93 13.01
C ASP A 219 -10.45 7.00 13.53
N LEU A 220 -10.71 6.99 14.85
CA LEU A 220 -11.81 6.23 15.43
C LEU A 220 -13.19 6.56 14.81
N TYR A 221 -13.47 7.84 14.54
CA TYR A 221 -14.71 8.22 13.88
C TYR A 221 -14.76 7.72 12.43
N TYR A 222 -13.66 7.78 11.69
CA TYR A 222 -13.60 7.25 10.33
C TYR A 222 -13.68 5.72 10.30
N ALA A 223 -13.06 5.02 11.25
CA ALA A 223 -13.23 3.59 11.40
C ALA A 223 -14.69 3.20 11.71
N ALA A 224 -15.38 4.00 12.52
CA ALA A 224 -16.78 3.76 12.85
C ALA A 224 -17.75 4.06 11.68
N PHE A 225 -17.52 5.14 10.93
CA PHE A 225 -18.54 5.70 10.02
C PHE A 225 -18.05 5.99 8.59
N GLY A 226 -16.77 5.81 8.29
CA GLY A 226 -16.10 6.46 7.16
C GLY A 226 -15.97 5.66 5.86
N PHE A 227 -16.36 4.38 5.82
CA PHE A 227 -16.08 3.53 4.64
C PHE A 227 -17.32 2.81 4.09
N PRO A 228 -17.64 3.02 2.80
CA PRO A 228 -18.70 2.27 2.14
C PRO A 228 -18.23 0.84 1.81
N ASN A 229 -19.19 -0.07 1.63
CA ASN A 229 -18.91 -1.35 1.02
C ASN A 229 -18.53 -1.15 -0.45
N ARG A 230 -17.43 -1.75 -0.86
CA ARG A 230 -17.07 -1.90 -2.27
C ARG A 230 -17.64 -3.22 -2.77
N ALA A 231 -18.38 -3.18 -3.88
CA ALA A 231 -18.78 -4.40 -4.57
C ALA A 231 -17.57 -4.96 -5.32
N HIS A 232 -17.32 -6.25 -5.18
CA HIS A 232 -16.24 -6.94 -5.86
C HIS A 232 -16.81 -7.71 -7.05
N HIS A 233 -16.07 -7.74 -8.14
CA HIS A 233 -16.43 -8.62 -9.24
C HIS A 233 -16.05 -10.04 -8.84
N GLN A 234 -17.06 -10.82 -8.44
CA GLN A 234 -16.92 -12.20 -8.00
C GLN A 234 -17.63 -13.13 -8.96
N ASP A 235 -16.95 -14.20 -9.32
CA ASP A 235 -17.53 -15.36 -9.98
C ASP A 235 -16.94 -16.60 -9.31
N ASN A 236 -17.67 -17.12 -8.32
CA ASN A 236 -17.18 -18.21 -7.49
C ASN A 236 -17.00 -19.51 -8.29
N ASP A 237 -17.78 -19.70 -9.36
CA ASP A 237 -17.73 -20.92 -10.17
C ASP A 237 -16.44 -20.99 -11.00
N LEU A 238 -15.82 -19.83 -11.28
CA LEU A 238 -14.53 -19.77 -11.96
C LEU A 238 -13.36 -20.26 -11.10
N VAL A 239 -13.47 -20.22 -9.78
CA VAL A 239 -12.32 -20.47 -8.88
C VAL A 239 -12.52 -21.56 -7.83
N ARG A 240 -13.77 -21.89 -7.47
CA ARG A 240 -14.06 -22.78 -6.35
C ARG A 240 -13.67 -24.22 -6.66
N ASN A 241 -12.91 -24.83 -5.74
CA ASN A 241 -12.53 -26.25 -5.76
C ASN A 241 -11.80 -26.70 -7.04
N LYS A 242 -11.05 -25.81 -7.69
CA LYS A 242 -10.27 -26.10 -8.90
C LYS A 242 -8.79 -26.34 -8.57
N SER A 243 -8.12 -27.17 -9.37
CA SER A 243 -6.66 -27.30 -9.33
C SER A 243 -5.98 -26.04 -9.85
N TRP A 244 -4.67 -25.89 -9.62
CA TRP A 244 -3.91 -24.76 -10.15
C TRP A 244 -3.92 -24.73 -11.69
N GLU A 245 -3.84 -25.89 -12.33
CA GLU A 245 -3.91 -26.03 -13.79
C GLU A 245 -5.28 -25.59 -14.33
N GLU A 246 -6.37 -26.02 -13.68
CA GLU A 246 -7.73 -25.60 -14.03
C GLU A 246 -7.92 -24.09 -13.85
N LEU A 247 -7.40 -23.51 -12.74
CA LEU A 247 -7.45 -22.07 -12.50
C LEU A 247 -6.68 -21.28 -13.56
N LEU A 248 -5.51 -21.76 -13.98
CA LEU A 248 -4.72 -21.12 -15.04
C LEU A 248 -5.44 -21.17 -16.40
N GLU A 249 -6.14 -22.27 -16.71
CA GLU A 249 -6.97 -22.39 -17.92
C GLU A 249 -8.15 -21.41 -17.87
N GLU A 250 -8.88 -21.38 -16.76
CA GLU A 250 -10.02 -20.48 -16.57
C GLU A 250 -9.60 -19.01 -16.63
N ALA A 251 -8.49 -18.66 -15.99
CA ALA A 251 -7.92 -17.32 -16.04
C ALA A 251 -7.49 -16.92 -17.45
N SER A 252 -6.91 -17.86 -18.20
CA SER A 252 -6.53 -17.64 -19.60
C SER A 252 -7.76 -17.40 -20.49
N ASN A 253 -8.82 -18.20 -20.33
CA ASN A 253 -10.06 -18.04 -21.07
C ASN A 253 -10.75 -16.71 -20.73
N TYR A 254 -10.82 -16.38 -19.44
CA TYR A 254 -11.41 -15.14 -18.95
C TYR A 254 -10.67 -13.90 -19.46
N GLY A 255 -9.33 -13.92 -19.44
CA GLY A 255 -8.48 -12.86 -19.98
C GLY A 255 -8.60 -12.72 -21.49
N LYS A 256 -8.64 -13.84 -22.23
CA LYS A 256 -8.76 -13.86 -23.70
C LYS A 256 -10.02 -13.15 -24.22
N GLU A 257 -11.14 -13.24 -23.51
CA GLU A 257 -12.37 -12.52 -23.90
C GLU A 257 -12.22 -11.00 -23.74
N ARG A 258 -11.37 -10.56 -22.81
CA ARG A 258 -11.18 -9.17 -22.40
C ARG A 258 -9.97 -8.49 -23.00
N ALA A 259 -9.03 -9.24 -23.57
CA ALA A 259 -7.76 -8.76 -24.09
C ALA A 259 -7.45 -9.37 -25.46
N ASN A 260 -8.30 -9.11 -26.45
CA ASN A 260 -8.24 -9.70 -27.79
C ASN A 260 -8.21 -8.67 -28.94
N ASN A 261 -8.21 -7.37 -28.65
CA ASN A 261 -8.24 -6.33 -29.67
C ASN A 261 -6.89 -5.64 -29.92
N ASN A 262 -5.83 -6.09 -29.25
CA ASN A 262 -4.49 -5.50 -29.33
C ASN A 262 -3.40 -6.57 -29.21
N PRO A 263 -2.19 -6.33 -29.76
CA PRO A 263 -1.13 -7.33 -29.82
C PRO A 263 -0.37 -7.51 -28.50
N TYR A 264 -0.70 -6.74 -27.47
CA TYR A 264 0.01 -6.72 -26.19
C TYR A 264 -0.75 -7.47 -25.08
N PHE A 265 -1.88 -8.09 -25.40
CA PHE A 265 -2.78 -8.76 -24.43
C PHE A 265 -3.22 -7.85 -23.27
N MET A 266 -3.35 -6.54 -23.52
CA MET A 266 -3.95 -5.63 -22.56
C MET A 266 -5.48 -5.73 -22.61
N ASP A 267 -6.12 -5.42 -21.49
CA ASP A 267 -7.56 -5.22 -21.40
C ASP A 267 -8.04 -4.24 -22.49
N ASN A 268 -9.07 -4.67 -23.22
CA ASN A 268 -9.59 -4.01 -24.41
C ASN A 268 -10.00 -2.56 -24.12
N ASP A 269 -10.72 -2.34 -23.02
CA ASP A 269 -11.18 -1.00 -22.64
C ASP A 269 -9.98 -0.15 -22.23
N TYR A 270 -9.09 -0.69 -21.41
CA TYR A 270 -7.90 0.05 -20.98
C TYR A 270 -7.02 0.47 -22.17
N TYR A 271 -6.74 -0.44 -23.09
CA TYR A 271 -5.95 -0.16 -24.29
C TYR A 271 -6.63 0.86 -25.20
N ASN A 272 -7.92 0.69 -25.49
CA ASN A 272 -8.67 1.60 -26.36
C ASN A 272 -8.69 3.05 -25.84
N HIS A 273 -8.80 3.24 -24.53
CA HIS A 273 -8.88 4.57 -23.94
C HIS A 273 -7.51 5.21 -23.74
N ASN A 274 -6.49 4.44 -23.36
CA ASN A 274 -5.20 5.00 -22.91
C ASN A 274 -4.07 4.88 -23.94
N TYR A 275 -4.10 3.89 -24.83
CA TYR A 275 -2.97 3.55 -25.70
C TYR A 275 -3.30 3.65 -27.18
N ALA A 276 -4.42 3.08 -27.65
CA ALA A 276 -4.79 3.10 -29.07
C ALA A 276 -4.76 4.51 -29.71
N PRO A 277 -5.22 5.60 -29.05
CA PRO A 277 -5.20 6.94 -29.65
C PRO A 277 -3.80 7.54 -29.80
N ILE A 278 -2.81 7.04 -29.06
CA ILE A 278 -1.45 7.61 -28.97
C ILE A 278 -0.34 6.60 -29.26
N GLU A 279 -0.66 5.35 -29.61
CA GLU A 279 0.30 4.24 -29.71
C GLU A 279 1.50 4.58 -30.59
N ALA A 280 1.26 5.12 -31.79
CA ALA A 280 2.32 5.50 -32.73
C ALA A 280 3.33 6.51 -32.13
N LYS A 281 2.90 7.36 -31.17
CA LYS A 281 3.77 8.32 -30.48
C LYS A 281 4.57 7.67 -29.35
N LEU A 282 4.14 6.51 -28.86
CA LEU A 282 4.78 5.77 -27.77
C LEU A 282 5.86 4.81 -28.28
N LYS A 283 6.03 4.61 -29.59
CA LYS A 283 7.11 3.77 -30.10
C LYS A 283 8.48 4.30 -29.66
N GLY A 284 9.23 3.48 -28.92
CA GLY A 284 10.59 3.82 -28.47
C GLY A 284 10.69 4.92 -27.41
N TYR A 285 9.59 5.34 -26.77
CA TYR A 285 9.60 6.44 -25.79
C TYR A 285 10.40 6.14 -24.51
N LYS A 286 10.64 4.86 -24.20
CA LYS A 286 11.38 4.37 -23.03
C LYS A 286 12.81 3.92 -23.33
N LYS A 287 13.34 4.17 -24.52
CA LYS A 287 14.70 3.74 -24.92
C LYS A 287 15.85 4.21 -24.03
N ASN A 288 15.65 5.33 -23.32
CA ASN A 288 16.64 5.92 -22.41
C ASN A 288 16.19 5.83 -20.94
N ALA A 289 15.10 5.11 -20.66
CA ALA A 289 14.66 4.93 -19.29
C ALA A 289 15.57 3.92 -18.59
N THR A 290 15.78 4.11 -17.30
CA THR A 290 16.51 3.20 -16.43
C THR A 290 15.73 3.03 -15.13
N PHE A 291 15.92 1.88 -14.49
CA PHE A 291 15.51 1.66 -13.11
C PHE A 291 16.67 1.86 -12.13
N SER A 292 17.92 1.92 -12.62
CA SER A 292 19.10 2.05 -11.77
C SER A 292 19.17 3.43 -11.11
N GLY A 293 19.55 3.45 -9.83
CA GLY A 293 19.73 4.70 -9.08
C GLY A 293 18.45 5.35 -8.57
N SER A 294 17.32 4.64 -8.58
CA SER A 294 16.09 5.11 -7.94
C SER A 294 16.26 5.26 -6.43
N LEU A 295 15.73 6.36 -5.87
CA LEU A 295 15.59 6.50 -4.41
C LEU A 295 14.64 5.45 -3.81
N GLU A 296 13.77 4.84 -4.62
CA GLU A 296 12.83 3.82 -4.17
C GLU A 296 13.55 2.57 -3.63
N TYR A 297 14.76 2.23 -4.09
CA TYR A 297 15.52 1.12 -3.50
C TYR A 297 15.90 1.38 -2.04
N GLN A 298 16.20 2.64 -1.69
CA GLN A 298 16.46 3.02 -0.31
C GLN A 298 15.17 3.00 0.51
N ASP A 299 14.08 3.51 -0.06
CA ASP A 299 12.76 3.49 0.61
C ASP A 299 12.27 2.05 0.83
N PHE A 300 12.54 1.15 -0.11
CA PHE A 300 12.27 -0.29 -0.02
C PHE A 300 13.18 -0.97 1.01
N GLN A 301 14.46 -0.60 1.09
CA GLN A 301 15.37 -1.12 2.11
C GLN A 301 14.85 -0.84 3.52
N MET A 302 14.29 0.36 3.75
CA MET A 302 13.71 0.69 5.06
C MET A 302 12.56 -0.24 5.45
N VAL A 303 11.76 -0.72 4.48
CA VAL A 303 10.71 -1.73 4.74
C VAL A 303 11.32 -3.06 5.16
N LEU A 304 12.36 -3.52 4.45
CA LEU A 304 13.07 -4.76 4.77
C LEU A 304 13.70 -4.69 6.17
N ASP A 305 14.38 -3.59 6.47
CA ASP A 305 15.03 -3.37 7.75
C ASP A 305 14.02 -3.31 8.90
N LEU A 306 12.85 -2.69 8.67
CA LEU A 306 11.77 -2.67 9.66
C LEU A 306 11.22 -4.06 9.95
N PHE A 307 10.97 -4.86 8.91
CA PHE A 307 10.50 -6.24 9.10
C PHE A 307 11.53 -7.08 9.85
N LYS A 308 12.80 -6.88 9.58
CA LYS A 308 13.89 -7.58 10.27
C LYS A 308 14.01 -7.15 11.73
N ASP A 309 13.98 -5.84 12.00
CA ASP A 309 13.98 -5.26 13.34
C ASP A 309 12.81 -5.79 14.20
N LYS A 310 11.63 -5.91 13.59
CA LYS A 310 10.41 -6.35 14.27
C LYS A 310 10.14 -7.84 14.24
N GLY A 311 10.97 -8.61 13.54
CA GLY A 311 10.80 -10.05 13.40
C GLY A 311 9.47 -10.44 12.76
N ALA A 312 9.06 -9.70 11.72
CA ALA A 312 7.92 -10.08 10.88
C ALA A 312 8.25 -11.28 9.99
N ASP A 313 7.21 -11.91 9.43
CA ASP A 313 7.32 -13.05 8.51
C ASP A 313 6.79 -12.67 7.11
N PRO A 314 7.47 -11.79 6.36
CA PRO A 314 6.98 -11.34 5.06
C PRO A 314 7.28 -12.34 3.94
N ILE A 315 6.42 -12.35 2.92
CA ILE A 315 6.73 -12.80 1.56
C ILE A 315 6.66 -11.61 0.62
N PHE A 316 7.70 -11.44 -0.20
CA PHE A 316 7.72 -10.43 -1.25
C PHE A 316 7.26 -11.01 -2.59
N ILE A 317 6.52 -10.23 -3.35
CA ILE A 317 6.03 -10.60 -4.68
C ILE A 317 6.60 -9.60 -5.68
N SER A 318 7.55 -10.03 -6.51
CA SER A 318 8.14 -9.20 -7.57
C SER A 318 7.31 -9.35 -8.84
N LEU A 319 6.61 -8.29 -9.25
CA LEU A 319 5.76 -8.31 -10.44
C LEU A 319 6.57 -8.06 -11.72
N PRO A 320 6.25 -8.75 -12.84
CA PRO A 320 6.82 -8.42 -14.13
C PRO A 320 6.14 -7.18 -14.73
N ILE A 321 6.71 -6.65 -15.79
CA ILE A 321 6.03 -5.75 -16.73
C ILE A 321 5.61 -6.48 -17.99
N ASN A 322 4.73 -5.87 -18.78
CA ASN A 322 4.29 -6.45 -20.05
C ASN A 322 5.42 -6.34 -21.09
N GLY A 323 6.13 -7.46 -21.32
CA GLY A 323 7.31 -7.51 -22.20
C GLY A 323 7.00 -7.05 -23.62
N LEU A 324 5.86 -7.48 -24.19
CA LEU A 324 5.43 -7.07 -25.54
C LEU A 324 5.25 -5.55 -25.66
N TRP A 325 4.65 -4.93 -24.64
CA TRP A 325 4.47 -3.48 -24.60
C TRP A 325 5.80 -2.75 -24.41
N TYR A 326 6.65 -3.23 -23.51
CA TYR A 326 7.91 -2.56 -23.20
C TYR A 326 8.96 -2.73 -24.31
N ASP A 327 8.89 -3.80 -25.09
CA ASP A 327 9.65 -3.95 -26.34
C ASP A 327 9.22 -2.90 -27.37
N TYR A 328 7.90 -2.66 -27.52
CA TYR A 328 7.38 -1.58 -28.37
C TYR A 328 7.79 -0.19 -27.87
N ALA A 329 7.72 0.03 -26.55
CA ALA A 329 8.19 1.24 -25.89
C ALA A 329 9.70 1.42 -25.98
N GLY A 330 10.45 0.39 -26.36
CA GLY A 330 11.90 0.39 -26.56
C GLY A 330 12.72 0.28 -25.28
N LEU A 331 12.15 -0.17 -24.15
CA LEU A 331 12.91 -0.39 -22.92
C LEU A 331 13.75 -1.68 -23.06
N PRO A 332 15.10 -1.60 -22.99
CA PRO A 332 15.95 -2.78 -23.18
C PRO A 332 15.66 -3.90 -22.18
N ILE A 333 15.66 -5.15 -22.62
CA ILE A 333 15.46 -6.33 -21.76
C ILE A 333 16.51 -6.40 -20.65
N GLU A 334 17.74 -5.96 -20.91
CA GLU A 334 18.84 -5.94 -19.94
C GLU A 334 18.52 -5.01 -18.76
N VAL A 335 17.88 -3.86 -19.03
CA VAL A 335 17.44 -2.91 -17.99
C VAL A 335 16.32 -3.51 -17.14
N ARG A 336 15.43 -4.31 -17.74
CA ARG A 336 14.35 -4.99 -17.01
C ARG A 336 14.92 -6.10 -16.12
N ASN A 337 15.83 -6.91 -16.66
CA ASN A 337 16.50 -7.98 -15.93
C ASN A 337 17.35 -7.45 -14.77
N GLU A 338 18.07 -6.34 -14.96
CA GLU A 338 18.82 -5.68 -13.89
C GLU A 338 17.89 -5.24 -12.75
N PHE A 339 16.73 -4.69 -13.09
CA PHE A 339 15.72 -4.34 -12.10
C PHE A 339 15.24 -5.58 -11.32
N TYR A 340 14.80 -6.64 -12.00
CA TYR A 340 14.29 -7.84 -11.32
C TYR A 340 15.34 -8.47 -10.41
N GLN A 341 16.58 -8.60 -10.90
CA GLN A 341 17.68 -9.14 -10.10
C GLN A 341 17.96 -8.26 -8.88
N SER A 342 17.92 -6.94 -9.02
CA SER A 342 18.14 -6.01 -7.89
C SER A 342 17.09 -6.20 -6.78
N ILE A 343 15.82 -6.41 -7.14
CA ILE A 343 14.75 -6.67 -6.16
C ILE A 343 14.96 -8.01 -5.47
N VAL A 344 15.22 -9.07 -6.23
CA VAL A 344 15.49 -10.41 -5.67
C VAL A 344 16.69 -10.36 -4.73
N ASP A 345 17.81 -9.80 -5.18
CA ASP A 345 19.04 -9.70 -4.39
C ASP A 345 18.80 -8.93 -3.08
N GLN A 346 18.07 -7.82 -3.13
CA GLN A 346 17.82 -6.99 -1.96
C GLN A 346 16.94 -7.72 -0.92
N VAL A 347 15.89 -8.42 -1.38
CA VAL A 347 15.01 -9.20 -0.51
C VAL A 347 15.73 -10.41 0.10
N GLU A 348 16.45 -11.18 -0.72
CA GLU A 348 17.17 -12.37 -0.27
C GLU A 348 18.33 -12.01 0.67
N THR A 349 19.05 -10.92 0.39
CA THR A 349 20.11 -10.40 1.28
C THR A 349 19.54 -9.97 2.64
N ALA A 350 18.31 -9.44 2.67
CA ALA A 350 17.63 -9.13 3.92
C ALA A 350 17.19 -10.40 4.69
N GLY A 351 17.11 -11.54 4.01
CA GLY A 351 16.79 -12.86 4.58
C GLY A 351 15.32 -13.27 4.42
N PHE A 352 14.60 -12.69 3.47
CA PHE A 352 13.17 -12.95 3.25
C PHE A 352 12.93 -13.74 1.94
N PRO A 353 11.82 -14.51 1.87
CA PRO A 353 11.42 -15.16 0.62
C PRO A 353 10.86 -14.16 -0.39
N VAL A 354 11.15 -14.40 -1.67
CA VAL A 354 10.59 -13.67 -2.81
C VAL A 354 9.94 -14.64 -3.79
N ALA A 355 8.70 -14.35 -4.19
CA ALA A 355 8.05 -14.93 -5.35
C ALA A 355 8.36 -14.02 -6.55
N ASP A 356 9.35 -14.41 -7.34
CA ASP A 356 9.74 -13.66 -8.54
C ASP A 356 8.96 -14.12 -9.77
N PHE A 357 8.19 -13.19 -10.34
CA PHE A 357 7.39 -13.43 -11.53
C PHE A 357 7.98 -12.76 -12.78
N SER A 358 9.23 -12.29 -12.74
CA SER A 358 9.97 -11.75 -13.89
C SER A 358 9.94 -12.67 -15.12
N GLY A 359 9.92 -14.00 -14.92
CA GLY A 359 9.82 -14.98 -16.00
C GLY A 359 8.51 -14.95 -16.80
N HIS A 360 7.49 -14.20 -16.34
CA HIS A 360 6.17 -14.13 -16.95
C HIS A 360 5.91 -12.83 -17.74
N GLU A 361 6.93 -12.02 -18.08
CA GLU A 361 6.76 -10.78 -18.86
C GLU A 361 5.98 -10.96 -20.18
N TYR A 362 6.13 -12.13 -20.81
CA TYR A 362 5.57 -12.45 -22.12
C TYR A 362 4.36 -13.38 -22.05
N ASP A 363 3.92 -13.76 -20.85
CA ASP A 363 2.77 -14.62 -20.68
C ASP A 363 1.47 -13.86 -20.99
N PRO A 364 0.68 -14.32 -21.98
CA PRO A 364 -0.62 -13.73 -22.24
C PRO A 364 -1.48 -13.78 -20.98
N TYR A 365 -2.20 -12.70 -20.70
CA TYR A 365 -3.17 -12.62 -19.61
C TYR A 365 -2.56 -12.72 -18.19
N PHE A 366 -1.25 -12.52 -18.04
CA PHE A 366 -0.63 -12.36 -16.71
C PHE A 366 -0.84 -10.96 -16.12
N LEU A 367 -0.85 -9.95 -17.01
CA LEU A 367 -1.07 -8.56 -16.67
C LEU A 367 -2.31 -8.03 -17.39
N LYS A 368 -3.06 -7.15 -16.73
CA LYS A 368 -4.21 -6.45 -17.29
C LYS A 368 -3.82 -5.37 -18.30
N ASP A 369 -2.67 -4.76 -18.07
CA ASP A 369 -2.18 -3.59 -18.77
C ASP A 369 -0.64 -3.59 -18.75
N PRO A 370 0.10 -2.49 -19.03
CA PRO A 370 1.56 -2.54 -19.01
C PRO A 370 2.21 -3.06 -17.72
N MET A 371 1.52 -3.00 -16.57
CA MET A 371 2.16 -3.23 -15.26
C MET A 371 1.26 -3.87 -14.19
N HIS A 372 -0.07 -3.77 -14.29
CA HIS A 372 -0.94 -4.32 -13.24
C HIS A 372 -1.21 -5.80 -13.48
N ILE A 373 -1.00 -6.61 -12.45
CA ILE A 373 -1.34 -8.04 -12.44
C ILE A 373 -2.85 -8.28 -12.59
N ALA A 374 -3.23 -9.36 -13.27
CA ALA A 374 -4.60 -9.83 -13.37
C ALA A 374 -4.67 -11.31 -13.77
N TRP A 375 -5.86 -11.90 -13.68
CA TRP A 375 -6.19 -13.20 -14.23
C TRP A 375 -5.15 -14.27 -13.86
N LYS A 376 -4.31 -14.72 -14.81
CA LYS A 376 -3.29 -15.74 -14.57
C LYS A 376 -2.31 -15.30 -13.48
N GLY A 377 -1.92 -14.03 -13.49
CA GLY A 377 -0.98 -13.51 -12.52
C GLY A 377 -1.51 -13.64 -11.09
N TRP A 378 -2.81 -13.40 -10.87
CA TRP A 378 -3.38 -13.59 -9.53
C TRP A 378 -3.38 -15.06 -9.10
N VAL A 379 -3.57 -16.02 -10.02
CA VAL A 379 -3.47 -17.45 -9.69
C VAL A 379 -2.07 -17.80 -9.15
N TYR A 380 -1.01 -17.28 -9.79
CA TYR A 380 0.37 -17.47 -9.30
C TYR A 380 0.61 -16.78 -7.96
N VAL A 381 0.07 -15.58 -7.76
CA VAL A 381 0.13 -14.89 -6.46
C VAL A 381 -0.58 -15.70 -5.38
N ASP A 382 -1.80 -16.18 -5.63
CA ASP A 382 -2.55 -16.99 -4.66
C ASP A 382 -1.79 -18.26 -4.27
N GLN A 383 -1.15 -18.92 -5.23
CA GLN A 383 -0.29 -20.07 -4.95
C GLN A 383 0.84 -19.69 -3.98
N ALA A 384 1.58 -18.61 -4.27
CA ALA A 384 2.67 -18.14 -3.41
C ALA A 384 2.18 -17.72 -2.01
N LEU A 385 1.03 -17.05 -1.93
CA LEU A 385 0.43 -16.65 -0.65
C LEU A 385 0.05 -17.87 0.20
N ILE A 386 -0.59 -18.87 -0.39
CA ILE A 386 -1.00 -20.09 0.32
C ILE A 386 0.23 -20.90 0.77
N GLU A 387 1.27 -20.99 -0.07
CA GLU A 387 2.51 -21.66 0.29
C GLU A 387 3.20 -20.97 1.47
N HIS A 388 3.24 -19.63 1.51
CA HIS A 388 3.79 -18.88 2.64
C HIS A 388 2.93 -19.01 3.89
N TRP A 389 1.60 -19.00 3.73
CA TRP A 389 0.67 -19.12 4.85
C TRP A 389 0.82 -20.44 5.60
N LYS A 390 1.10 -21.53 4.89
CA LYS A 390 1.23 -22.89 5.44
C LYS A 390 2.57 -23.20 6.09
N ARG A 391 3.63 -22.41 5.82
CA ARG A 391 4.95 -22.56 6.44
C ARG A 391 4.91 -22.08 7.89
#